data_AF-A0AAE7J8L7-F1
#
_entry.id   AF-A0AAE7J8L7-F1
#
_cell.length_a   1.000
_cell.length_b   1.000
_cell.length_c   1.000
_cell.angle_alpha   90.00
_cell.angle_beta   90.00
_cell.angle_gamma   90.00
#
_symmetry.space_group_name_H-M   'P 1'
#
loop_
_entity.id
_entity.type
_entity.pdbx_description
1 polymer ?
#
loop_
_entity_poly.entity_id
_entity_poly.type
_entity_poly.pdbx_seq_one_letter_code
_entity_poly.pdbx_strand_id
1 'polypeptide(L)'
;MQLPLWLALQPYSNARLCLFEVDRPESRNPVPIRRHVIDCFLEQSGIVSGYNDTALTDPGDVLLRGYLCRAAILPVSTSNTFDWLAAELDWGTPGFREEAPLPWDPELLGTVQAPCQGVMWLGDLALLKPQGGLPSGGRGQFAGCLVQHFGADYGPGGIGLLLEPLLGEAIQLVLRPHSVLVLREGDTLTLIAERYGTTVATLRRINPQLESTQTITAVEGDSLAVLAGRHGTTETKLRSLNPVLQQSEAYVTAEGDTLSSVAAEQNISLSLLRQFNPELSSWPSTEPLPAGTTLLLPVYRSTTPIPAGMQLLVPGYLPSTPLPAGEWIDLPARRSAPVLEELPEQGF
;
A
#
# COMPACT_ATOMS: atom_id res chain seq x y z
N MET A 1 -14.34 -19.61 -23.07
CA MET A 1 -15.03 -19.45 -21.78
C MET A 1 -13.97 -19.54 -20.69
N GLN A 2 -13.58 -18.41 -20.08
CA GLN A 2 -12.56 -18.41 -19.02
C GLN A 2 -13.20 -18.96 -17.74
N LEU A 3 -12.65 -20.06 -17.21
CA LEU A 3 -13.05 -20.57 -15.90
C LEU A 3 -12.74 -19.51 -14.83
N PRO A 4 -13.60 -19.31 -13.82
CA PRO A 4 -13.31 -18.46 -12.66
C PRO A 4 -11.99 -18.87 -11.99
N LEU A 5 -11.22 -17.88 -11.53
CA LEU A 5 -9.89 -18.05 -10.90
C LEU A 5 -9.87 -19.10 -9.76
N TRP A 6 -10.97 -19.31 -9.07
CA TRP A 6 -11.10 -20.26 -7.95
C TRP A 6 -11.41 -21.71 -8.38
N LEU A 7 -11.90 -21.94 -9.61
CA LEU A 7 -12.10 -23.29 -10.15
C LEU A 7 -10.80 -23.96 -10.61
N ALA A 8 -9.69 -23.21 -10.62
CA ALA A 8 -8.36 -23.74 -10.94
C ALA A 8 -7.63 -24.31 -9.70
N LEU A 9 -8.17 -24.12 -8.50
CA LEU A 9 -7.57 -24.62 -7.27
C LEU A 9 -8.09 -26.02 -7.00
N GLN A 10 -7.17 -26.96 -6.81
CA GLN A 10 -7.51 -28.25 -6.24
C GLN A 10 -8.07 -28.03 -4.82
N PRO A 11 -9.01 -28.86 -4.33
CA PRO A 11 -9.59 -28.72 -3.00
C PRO A 11 -8.52 -28.75 -1.90
N TYR A 12 -7.36 -29.36 -2.19
CA TYR A 12 -6.14 -29.29 -1.40
C TYR A 12 -4.98 -28.79 -2.25
N SER A 13 -4.09 -27.98 -1.67
CA SER A 13 -2.86 -27.53 -2.34
C SER A 13 -1.73 -27.35 -1.34
N ASN A 14 -0.52 -27.73 -1.74
CA ASN A 14 0.68 -27.15 -1.14
C ASN A 14 0.75 -25.68 -1.58
N ALA A 15 1.06 -24.80 -0.65
CA ALA A 15 1.23 -23.39 -0.92
C ALA A 15 2.49 -22.89 -0.24
N ARG A 16 3.12 -21.89 -0.86
CA ARG A 16 4.16 -21.09 -0.24
C ARG A 16 3.64 -19.69 0.02
N LEU A 17 3.75 -19.23 1.24
CA LEU A 17 3.38 -17.89 1.68
C LEU A 17 4.65 -17.07 1.86
N CYS A 18 4.58 -15.78 1.55
CA CYS A 18 5.53 -14.78 2.01
C CYS A 18 4.75 -13.74 2.80
N LEU A 19 4.99 -13.71 4.11
CA LEU A 19 4.36 -12.80 5.06
C LEU A 19 5.41 -11.81 5.59
N PHE A 20 4.95 -10.70 6.15
CA PHE A 20 5.84 -9.62 6.60
C PHE A 20 5.74 -9.48 8.12
N GLU A 21 6.88 -9.67 8.80
CA GLU A 21 7.04 -9.24 10.18
C GLU A 21 7.25 -7.74 10.19
N VAL A 22 6.58 -7.06 11.10
CA VAL A 22 6.59 -5.60 11.21
C VAL A 22 7.19 -5.17 12.53
N ASP A 23 7.71 -3.95 12.58
CA ASP A 23 8.27 -3.36 13.79
C ASP A 23 7.24 -3.34 14.94
N ARG A 24 6.04 -2.80 14.71
CA ARG A 24 4.99 -2.65 15.71
C ARG A 24 3.63 -3.03 15.13
N PRO A 25 3.10 -4.21 15.43
CA PRO A 25 1.80 -4.68 14.94
C PRO A 25 0.63 -3.73 15.24
N GLU A 26 0.68 -3.04 16.39
CA GLU A 26 -0.31 -2.07 16.83
C GLU A 26 -0.16 -0.68 16.18
N SER A 27 0.90 -0.44 15.41
CA SER A 27 1.11 0.81 14.69
C SER A 27 0.08 0.98 13.58
N ARG A 28 -0.36 2.22 13.36
CA ARG A 28 -1.19 2.58 12.20
C ARG A 28 -0.46 2.41 10.87
N ASN A 29 0.87 2.56 10.89
CA ASN A 29 1.74 2.42 9.73
C ASN A 29 2.90 1.49 10.11
N PRO A 30 2.66 0.18 10.21
CA PRO A 30 3.68 -0.78 10.59
C PRO A 30 4.74 -0.88 9.47
N VAL A 31 6.02 -0.91 9.86
CA VAL A 31 7.15 -0.99 8.92
C VAL A 31 7.63 -2.44 8.86
N PRO A 32 7.64 -3.08 7.68
CA PRO A 32 8.21 -4.42 7.53
C PRO A 32 9.69 -4.45 7.91
N ILE A 33 10.06 -5.39 8.78
CA ILE A 33 11.43 -5.61 9.26
C ILE A 33 12.03 -6.94 8.80
N ARG A 34 11.20 -7.96 8.55
CA ARG A 34 11.62 -9.26 7.97
C ARG A 34 10.51 -9.85 7.09
N ARG A 35 10.89 -10.80 6.23
CA ARG A 35 9.96 -11.64 5.47
C ARG A 35 9.99 -13.06 6.02
N HIS A 36 8.82 -13.62 6.25
CA HIS A 36 8.62 -15.00 6.69
C HIS A 36 8.07 -15.80 5.51
N VAL A 37 8.86 -16.76 5.05
CA VAL A 37 8.47 -17.69 4.00
C VAL A 37 7.96 -18.96 4.64
N ILE A 38 6.73 -19.36 4.34
CA ILE A 38 6.07 -20.49 4.99
C ILE A 38 5.49 -21.41 3.94
N ASP A 39 5.91 -22.68 3.93
CA ASP A 39 5.19 -23.71 3.19
C ASP A 39 4.07 -24.27 4.06
N CYS A 40 2.89 -24.40 3.50
CA CYS A 40 1.70 -24.92 4.15
C CYS A 40 0.93 -25.89 3.25
N PHE A 41 0.21 -26.80 3.88
CA PHE A 41 -0.79 -27.65 3.23
C PHE A 41 -2.16 -27.08 3.52
N LEU A 42 -2.89 -26.66 2.48
CA LEU A 42 -4.16 -25.94 2.59
C LEU A 42 -5.30 -26.73 1.97
N GLU A 43 -6.48 -26.62 2.57
CA GLU A 43 -7.78 -27.10 2.11
C GLU A 43 -8.74 -25.92 1.92
N GLN A 44 -9.51 -25.95 0.83
CA GLN A 44 -10.60 -25.01 0.63
C GLN A 44 -11.79 -25.36 1.54
N SER A 45 -12.10 -24.46 2.48
CA SER A 45 -13.19 -24.65 3.44
C SER A 45 -14.47 -23.88 3.10
N GLY A 46 -14.39 -22.87 2.23
CA GLY A 46 -15.57 -22.11 1.81
C GLY A 46 -15.27 -20.89 0.94
N ILE A 47 -16.32 -20.12 0.65
CA ILE A 47 -16.25 -18.84 -0.05
C ILE A 47 -16.96 -17.81 0.83
N VAL A 48 -16.40 -16.61 0.93
CA VAL A 48 -17.00 -15.50 1.66
C VAL A 48 -18.24 -15.03 0.90
N SER A 49 -19.43 -15.35 1.44
CA SER A 49 -20.72 -15.14 0.77
C SER A 49 -21.37 -13.78 1.05
N GLY A 50 -20.90 -13.04 2.05
CA GLY A 50 -21.44 -11.75 2.45
C GLY A 50 -20.38 -10.85 3.09
N TYR A 51 -20.69 -9.55 3.17
CA TYR A 51 -19.85 -8.60 3.88
C TYR A 51 -19.89 -8.95 5.38
N ASN A 52 -18.76 -9.37 5.95
CA ASN A 52 -18.66 -9.61 7.39
C ASN A 52 -18.16 -8.33 8.07
N ASP A 53 -18.82 -7.93 9.17
CA ASP A 53 -18.59 -6.66 9.89
C ASP A 53 -17.15 -6.46 10.41
N THR A 54 -16.27 -7.47 10.32
CA THR A 54 -14.85 -7.36 10.69
C THR A 54 -13.97 -6.67 9.64
N ALA A 55 -14.52 -6.27 8.47
CA ALA A 55 -13.86 -5.43 7.45
C ALA A 55 -12.55 -5.96 6.84
N LEU A 56 -12.24 -7.25 7.04
CA LEU A 56 -10.97 -7.84 6.60
C LEU A 56 -11.08 -8.74 5.36
N THR A 57 -12.29 -9.06 4.91
CA THR A 57 -12.54 -10.00 3.80
C THR A 57 -13.57 -9.44 2.84
N ASP A 58 -13.36 -9.63 1.54
CA ASP A 58 -14.30 -9.20 0.50
C ASP A 58 -15.20 -10.37 0.06
N PRO A 59 -16.46 -10.11 -0.34
CA PRO A 59 -17.30 -11.12 -0.95
C PRO A 59 -16.63 -11.74 -2.18
N GLY A 60 -16.61 -13.07 -2.24
CA GLY A 60 -15.93 -13.84 -3.29
C GLY A 60 -14.48 -14.21 -2.99
N ASP A 61 -13.92 -13.76 -1.86
CA ASP A 61 -12.68 -14.33 -1.35
C ASP A 61 -12.87 -15.80 -0.93
N VAL A 62 -11.79 -16.60 -1.02
CA VAL A 62 -11.84 -18.04 -0.74
C VAL A 62 -11.22 -18.33 0.63
N LEU A 63 -11.96 -19.00 1.51
CA LEU A 63 -11.49 -19.37 2.84
C LEU A 63 -10.67 -20.67 2.79
N LEU A 64 -9.43 -20.59 3.23
CA LEU A 64 -8.50 -21.72 3.29
C LEU A 64 -8.13 -22.03 4.74
N ARG A 65 -8.05 -23.32 5.06
CA ARG A 65 -7.59 -23.85 6.35
C ARG A 65 -6.52 -24.88 6.11
N GLY A 66 -5.58 -25.04 7.02
CA GLY A 66 -4.51 -26.00 6.80
C GLY A 66 -3.50 -26.03 7.91
N TYR A 67 -2.30 -26.51 7.59
CA TYR A 67 -1.22 -26.67 8.55
C TYR A 67 0.10 -26.14 8.01
N LEU A 68 0.90 -25.57 8.91
CA LEU A 68 2.25 -25.10 8.64
C LEU A 68 3.21 -26.28 8.49
N CYS A 69 3.98 -26.34 7.41
CA CYS A 69 4.87 -27.47 7.10
C CYS A 69 6.34 -27.16 7.36
N ARG A 70 6.82 -25.98 6.93
CA ARG A 70 8.18 -25.47 7.18
C ARG A 70 8.23 -23.96 6.99
N ALA A 71 9.23 -23.30 7.56
CA ALA A 71 9.40 -21.86 7.47
C ALA A 71 10.87 -21.45 7.26
N ALA A 72 11.09 -20.28 6.68
CA ALA A 72 12.39 -19.65 6.51
C ALA A 72 12.26 -18.13 6.69
N ILE A 73 13.33 -17.48 7.13
CA ILE A 73 13.37 -16.01 7.30
C ILE A 73 14.23 -15.41 6.20
N LEU A 74 13.74 -14.32 5.61
CA LEU A 74 14.46 -13.55 4.61
C LEU A 74 14.53 -12.07 5.02
N PRO A 75 15.59 -11.35 4.62
CA PRO A 75 15.64 -9.90 4.77
C PRO A 75 14.52 -9.23 3.95
N VAL A 76 14.07 -8.05 4.38
CA VAL A 76 12.99 -7.30 3.69
C VAL A 76 13.40 -6.80 2.32
N SER A 77 14.63 -6.28 2.21
CA SER A 77 15.14 -5.70 0.97
C SER A 77 16.05 -6.70 0.29
N THR A 78 15.74 -7.04 -0.97
CA THR A 78 16.59 -7.86 -1.82
C THR A 78 16.56 -7.35 -3.26
N SER A 79 17.56 -7.75 -4.04
CA SER A 79 17.65 -7.42 -5.47
C SER A 79 16.77 -8.30 -6.35
N ASN A 80 16.12 -9.31 -5.77
CA ASN A 80 15.26 -10.27 -6.44
C ASN A 80 13.94 -10.38 -5.69
N THR A 81 12.91 -9.76 -6.24
CA THR A 81 11.56 -9.72 -5.67
C THR A 81 10.93 -11.09 -5.44
N PHE A 82 11.30 -12.09 -6.24
CA PHE A 82 10.79 -13.46 -6.14
C PHE A 82 11.81 -14.44 -5.55
N ASP A 83 12.79 -13.97 -4.79
CA ASP A 83 13.73 -14.82 -4.04
C ASP A 83 13.05 -15.77 -3.03
N TRP A 84 11.93 -15.38 -2.43
CA TRP A 84 11.13 -16.23 -1.55
C TRP A 84 10.51 -17.45 -2.26
N LEU A 85 10.50 -17.45 -3.60
CA LEU A 85 10.15 -18.61 -4.43
C LEU A 85 11.35 -19.50 -4.75
N ALA A 86 12.50 -19.32 -4.10
CA ALA A 86 13.64 -20.21 -4.27
C ALA A 86 13.31 -21.64 -3.82
N ALA A 87 13.64 -22.64 -4.65
CA ALA A 87 13.46 -24.05 -4.31
C ALA A 87 14.20 -24.43 -3.01
N GLU A 88 15.37 -23.82 -2.83
CA GLU A 88 16.25 -23.98 -1.68
C GLU A 88 16.25 -22.68 -0.89
N LEU A 89 15.78 -22.75 0.36
CA LEU A 89 15.90 -21.70 1.35
C LEU A 89 16.54 -22.32 2.58
N ASP A 90 17.03 -21.48 3.50
CA ASP A 90 17.49 -21.94 4.80
C ASP A 90 16.27 -22.30 5.67
N TRP A 91 15.72 -23.49 5.39
CA TRP A 91 14.51 -23.99 6.03
C TRP A 91 14.78 -24.34 7.49
N GLY A 92 14.09 -23.67 8.40
CA GLY A 92 14.02 -24.08 9.79
C GLY A 92 13.19 -25.36 9.94
N THR A 93 13.69 -26.32 10.72
CA THR A 93 12.92 -27.49 11.21
C THR A 93 12.70 -27.37 12.73
N PRO A 94 11.58 -27.93 13.25
CA PRO A 94 10.44 -27.19 13.79
C PRO A 94 10.75 -26.39 15.07
N GLY A 95 10.18 -25.19 15.12
CA GLY A 95 10.19 -24.33 16.29
C GLY A 95 10.66 -22.95 15.89
N PHE A 96 9.75 -21.99 15.90
CA PHE A 96 10.14 -20.60 15.98
C PHE A 96 11.07 -20.43 17.19
N ARG A 97 12.37 -20.24 16.92
CA ARG A 97 13.37 -19.61 17.79
C ARG A 97 14.60 -19.25 16.94
N GLU A 98 14.43 -18.45 15.89
CA GLU A 98 15.52 -17.50 15.67
C GLU A 98 15.27 -16.35 16.63
N GLU A 99 16.12 -16.29 17.65
CA GLU A 99 16.17 -15.31 18.73
C GLU A 99 16.57 -13.93 18.20
N ALA A 100 15.99 -13.49 17.08
CA ALA A 100 16.31 -12.20 16.49
C ALA A 100 15.35 -11.19 17.13
N PRO A 101 15.80 -10.45 18.14
CA PRO A 101 14.90 -9.70 18.97
C PRO A 101 14.31 -8.51 18.22
N LEU A 102 13.25 -7.94 18.75
CA LEU A 102 12.63 -6.76 18.17
C LEU A 102 13.60 -5.57 18.24
N PRO A 103 13.68 -4.73 17.18
CA PRO A 103 14.62 -3.61 17.15
C PRO A 103 14.46 -2.60 18.30
N TRP A 104 13.27 -2.53 18.89
CA TRP A 104 12.92 -1.59 19.98
C TRP A 104 12.82 -2.26 21.35
N ASP A 105 12.83 -3.60 21.42
CA ASP A 105 12.88 -4.35 22.67
C ASP A 105 13.68 -5.65 22.46
N PRO A 106 14.99 -5.63 22.82
CA PRO A 106 15.86 -6.79 22.73
C PRO A 106 15.41 -8.02 23.53
N GLU A 107 14.51 -7.86 24.50
CA GLU A 107 14.01 -8.95 25.35
C GLU A 107 12.81 -9.67 24.71
N LEU A 108 12.15 -9.04 23.73
CA LEU A 108 11.04 -9.62 22.99
C LEU A 108 11.53 -10.22 21.67
N LEU A 109 11.15 -11.47 21.42
CA LEU A 109 11.38 -12.12 20.14
C LEU A 109 10.31 -11.68 19.13
N GLY A 110 10.75 -11.39 17.91
CA GLY A 110 9.88 -10.91 16.83
C GLY A 110 9.41 -12.04 15.92
N THR A 111 8.15 -11.96 15.47
CA THR A 111 7.55 -12.89 14.52
C THR A 111 6.41 -12.23 13.76
N VAL A 112 5.96 -12.89 12.67
CA VAL A 112 4.73 -12.51 11.99
C VAL A 112 3.51 -12.76 12.88
N GLN A 113 2.70 -11.72 13.09
CA GLN A 113 1.49 -11.80 13.90
C GLN A 113 0.25 -11.74 13.02
N ALA A 114 -0.78 -12.53 13.33
CA ALA A 114 -2.07 -12.45 12.67
C ALA A 114 -2.99 -11.44 13.39
N PRO A 115 -3.86 -10.71 12.66
CA PRO A 115 -4.07 -10.78 11.22
C PRO A 115 -2.94 -10.08 10.44
N CYS A 116 -2.45 -10.71 9.38
CA CYS A 116 -1.44 -10.14 8.51
C CYS A 116 -1.70 -10.42 7.03
N GLN A 117 -1.27 -9.48 6.19
CA GLN A 117 -1.35 -9.61 4.74
C GLN A 117 -0.03 -10.12 4.18
N GLY A 118 -0.12 -10.85 3.08
CA GLY A 118 1.06 -11.31 2.36
C GLY A 118 0.69 -11.79 0.97
N VAL A 119 1.64 -12.46 0.35
CA VAL A 119 1.48 -13.08 -0.96
C VAL A 119 1.64 -14.57 -0.88
N MET A 120 1.01 -15.28 -1.81
CA MET A 120 1.01 -16.74 -1.84
C MET A 120 1.22 -17.27 -3.25
N TRP A 121 1.96 -18.37 -3.32
CA TRP A 121 2.13 -19.21 -4.48
C TRP A 121 1.40 -20.54 -4.27
N LEU A 122 0.40 -20.78 -5.11
CA LEU A 122 -0.48 -21.95 -5.17
C LEU A 122 -0.11 -22.89 -6.32
N GLY A 123 0.97 -22.61 -7.06
CA GLY A 123 1.45 -23.50 -8.11
C GLY A 123 2.26 -24.67 -7.55
N ASP A 124 2.64 -25.58 -8.43
CA ASP A 124 3.47 -26.73 -8.06
C ASP A 124 4.84 -26.26 -7.52
N LEU A 125 5.13 -26.63 -6.28
CA LEU A 125 6.39 -26.29 -5.60
C LEU A 125 7.60 -26.96 -6.29
N ALA A 126 7.40 -28.04 -7.05
CA ALA A 126 8.47 -28.68 -7.81
C ALA A 126 8.96 -27.82 -9.01
N LEU A 127 8.20 -26.80 -9.41
CA LEU A 127 8.58 -25.87 -10.48
C LEU A 127 9.48 -24.72 -10.01
N LEU A 128 9.69 -24.60 -8.69
CA LEU A 128 10.56 -23.57 -8.11
C LEU A 128 12.01 -23.82 -8.50
N LYS A 129 12.78 -22.72 -8.66
CA LYS A 129 14.19 -22.77 -9.07
C LYS A 129 15.09 -22.33 -7.91
N PRO A 130 16.34 -22.81 -7.80
CA PRO A 130 17.24 -22.43 -6.69
C PRO A 130 17.45 -20.92 -6.55
N GLN A 131 17.55 -20.20 -7.66
CA GLN A 131 17.73 -18.73 -7.66
C GLN A 131 16.44 -17.93 -7.35
N GLY A 132 15.32 -18.60 -7.11
CA GLY A 132 13.99 -17.97 -7.07
C GLY A 132 13.51 -17.52 -8.46
N GLY A 133 12.53 -16.62 -8.46
CA GLY A 133 11.84 -16.18 -9.67
C GLY A 133 10.43 -16.75 -9.78
N LEU A 134 9.53 -15.98 -10.36
CA LEU A 134 8.16 -16.44 -10.60
C LEU A 134 8.16 -17.52 -11.69
N PRO A 135 7.69 -18.74 -11.40
CA PRO A 135 7.59 -19.79 -12.43
C PRO A 135 6.64 -19.38 -13.55
N SER A 136 6.90 -19.87 -14.76
CA SER A 136 5.95 -19.75 -15.87
C SER A 136 4.72 -20.61 -15.58
N GLY A 137 3.56 -19.98 -15.41
CA GLY A 137 2.33 -20.66 -15.05
C GLY A 137 1.09 -19.86 -15.42
N GLY A 138 -0.05 -20.54 -15.51
CA GLY A 138 -1.34 -19.91 -15.78
C GLY A 138 -1.73 -18.91 -14.68
N ARG A 139 -2.60 -17.94 -15.03
CA ARG A 139 -3.13 -16.96 -14.08
C ARG A 139 -3.83 -17.68 -12.91
N GLY A 140 -3.55 -17.28 -11.67
CA GLY A 140 -4.19 -17.80 -10.45
C GLY A 140 -3.30 -18.58 -9.49
N GLN A 141 -2.03 -18.78 -9.83
CA GLN A 141 -1.05 -19.40 -8.93
C GLN A 141 -0.38 -18.40 -8.00
N PHE A 142 -0.23 -17.13 -8.41
CA PHE A 142 0.25 -16.06 -7.54
C PHE A 142 -0.91 -15.15 -7.15
N ALA A 143 -1.13 -14.98 -5.86
CA ALA A 143 -2.24 -14.20 -5.31
C ALA A 143 -1.85 -13.54 -3.98
N GLY A 144 -2.63 -12.56 -3.55
CA GLY A 144 -2.52 -12.07 -2.19
C GLY A 144 -3.25 -13.00 -1.22
N CYS A 145 -2.85 -12.96 0.03
CA CYS A 145 -3.54 -13.63 1.12
C CYS A 145 -3.72 -12.69 2.31
N LEU A 146 -4.68 -13.02 3.16
CA LEU A 146 -4.80 -12.48 4.49
C LEU A 146 -4.84 -13.66 5.47
N VAL A 147 -3.81 -13.79 6.29
CA VAL A 147 -3.82 -14.75 7.40
C VAL A 147 -4.67 -14.16 8.52
N GLN A 148 -5.66 -14.91 8.96
CA GLN A 148 -6.58 -14.48 10.01
C GLN A 148 -6.08 -14.93 11.38
N HIS A 149 -5.49 -16.13 11.47
CA HIS A 149 -4.89 -16.66 12.68
C HIS A 149 -3.94 -17.83 12.40
N PHE A 150 -3.06 -18.05 13.37
CA PHE A 150 -2.23 -19.25 13.53
C PHE A 150 -2.64 -19.97 14.83
N GLY A 151 -2.41 -21.27 14.91
CA GLY A 151 -2.69 -22.08 16.09
C GLY A 151 -4.01 -22.86 16.02
N ALA A 152 -4.34 -23.61 17.07
CA ALA A 152 -5.43 -24.60 17.04
C ALA A 152 -6.83 -23.97 16.92
N ASP A 153 -7.74 -24.66 16.22
CA ASP A 153 -9.19 -24.45 16.27
C ASP A 153 -9.69 -24.79 17.70
N TYR A 154 -9.50 -23.89 18.67
CA TYR A 154 -10.01 -24.09 20.02
C TYR A 154 -11.53 -23.92 20.05
N GLY A 155 -12.20 -24.83 20.75
CA GLY A 155 -13.65 -24.88 20.92
C GLY A 155 -14.28 -23.65 21.61
N PRO A 156 -15.54 -23.74 22.08
CA PRO A 156 -16.41 -22.58 22.36
C PRO A 156 -16.05 -21.71 23.58
N GLY A 157 -14.78 -21.63 24.01
CA GLY A 157 -14.36 -20.80 25.13
C GLY A 157 -12.89 -20.36 25.06
N GLY A 158 -12.65 -19.16 24.52
CA GLY A 158 -11.43 -18.38 24.79
C GLY A 158 -10.57 -18.07 23.56
N ILE A 159 -10.35 -16.77 23.31
CA ILE A 159 -9.47 -16.24 22.26
C ILE A 159 -8.03 -16.31 22.78
N GLY A 160 -7.28 -17.34 22.38
CA GLY A 160 -5.83 -17.30 22.47
C GLY A 160 -5.29 -16.68 21.18
N LEU A 161 -5.00 -15.38 21.18
CA LEU A 161 -4.11 -14.79 20.17
C LEU A 161 -2.74 -15.42 20.37
N LEU A 162 -2.46 -16.54 19.70
CA LEU A 162 -1.10 -17.04 19.62
C LEU A 162 -0.34 -16.06 18.72
N LEU A 163 0.59 -15.36 19.36
CA LEU A 163 1.39 -14.30 18.73
C LEU A 163 2.41 -14.89 17.74
N GLU A 164 2.66 -16.20 17.77
CA GLU A 164 3.76 -16.83 17.03
C GLU A 164 3.36 -18.19 16.40
N PRO A 165 3.51 -18.38 15.07
CA PRO A 165 3.21 -19.65 14.39
C PRO A 165 4.27 -20.74 14.63
N LEU A 166 3.85 -21.95 15.03
CA LEU A 166 4.73 -23.14 15.12
C LEU A 166 4.49 -24.14 13.98
N LEU A 167 5.53 -24.91 13.58
CA LEU A 167 5.34 -25.97 12.58
C LEU A 167 4.34 -27.02 13.08
N GLY A 168 3.44 -27.44 12.20
CA GLY A 168 2.34 -28.35 12.53
C GLY A 168 1.11 -27.65 13.13
N GLU A 169 1.17 -26.36 13.46
CA GLU A 169 -0.02 -25.62 13.87
C GLU A 169 -0.95 -25.35 12.70
N ALA A 170 -2.22 -25.18 13.03
CA ALA A 170 -3.21 -24.81 12.04
C ALA A 170 -3.03 -23.35 11.61
N ILE A 171 -3.40 -23.08 10.36
CA ILE A 171 -3.46 -21.75 9.79
C ILE A 171 -4.83 -21.58 9.14
N GLN A 172 -5.46 -20.43 9.39
CA GLN A 172 -6.63 -20.00 8.64
C GLN A 172 -6.32 -18.71 7.93
N LEU A 173 -6.61 -18.69 6.63
CA LEU A 173 -6.36 -17.55 5.79
C LEU A 173 -7.42 -17.42 4.71
N VAL A 174 -7.39 -16.26 4.07
CA VAL A 174 -8.28 -15.91 2.98
C VAL A 174 -7.44 -15.62 1.75
N LEU A 175 -7.74 -16.32 0.65
CA LEU A 175 -7.16 -16.08 -0.66
C LEU A 175 -7.83 -14.86 -1.30
N ARG A 176 -7.00 -13.88 -1.69
CA ARG A 176 -7.40 -12.62 -2.33
C ARG A 176 -6.81 -12.56 -3.74
N PRO A 177 -7.46 -13.17 -4.74
CA PRO A 177 -6.89 -13.32 -6.09
C PRO A 177 -6.72 -12.01 -6.86
N HIS A 178 -7.35 -10.92 -6.40
CA HIS A 178 -7.35 -9.63 -7.07
C HIS A 178 -6.63 -8.53 -6.29
N SER A 179 -5.98 -8.86 -5.17
CA SER A 179 -5.28 -7.87 -4.34
C SER A 179 -3.84 -7.61 -4.77
N VAL A 180 -3.29 -8.39 -5.70
CA VAL A 180 -1.92 -8.21 -6.21
C VAL A 180 -1.88 -8.32 -7.73
N LEU A 181 -0.91 -7.62 -8.34
CA LEU A 181 -0.63 -7.65 -9.77
C LEU A 181 0.86 -7.84 -10.01
N VAL A 182 1.22 -8.87 -10.77
CA VAL A 182 2.57 -8.99 -11.36
C VAL A 182 2.65 -8.10 -12.59
N LEU A 183 3.60 -7.17 -12.56
CA LEU A 183 3.84 -6.18 -13.60
C LEU A 183 4.42 -6.83 -14.85
N ARG A 184 3.89 -6.43 -16.00
CA ARG A 184 4.35 -6.84 -17.32
C ARG A 184 5.05 -5.70 -18.02
N GLU A 185 5.80 -6.03 -19.05
CA GLU A 185 6.40 -5.04 -19.94
C GLU A 185 5.32 -4.08 -20.47
N GLY A 186 5.56 -2.77 -20.30
CA GLY A 186 4.64 -1.71 -20.72
C GLY A 186 3.52 -1.38 -19.73
N ASP A 187 3.39 -2.06 -18.58
CA ASP A 187 2.44 -1.64 -17.55
C ASP A 187 2.88 -0.29 -16.93
N THR A 188 1.94 0.67 -16.86
CA THR A 188 2.13 1.99 -16.25
C THR A 188 1.09 2.22 -15.15
N LEU A 189 1.36 3.15 -14.22
CA LEU A 189 0.40 3.49 -13.17
C LEU A 189 -0.95 3.98 -13.74
N THR A 190 -0.96 4.74 -14.84
CA THR A 190 -2.19 5.16 -15.51
C THR A 190 -2.98 3.98 -16.06
N LEU A 191 -2.31 3.10 -16.82
CA LEU A 191 -2.96 1.95 -17.45
C LEU A 191 -3.54 1.00 -16.38
N ILE A 192 -2.80 0.79 -15.29
CA ILE A 192 -3.26 -0.03 -14.17
C ILE A 192 -4.44 0.65 -13.47
N ALA A 193 -4.36 1.94 -13.18
CA ALA A 193 -5.45 2.67 -12.53
C ALA A 193 -6.75 2.59 -13.33
N GLU A 194 -6.68 2.79 -14.65
CA GLU A 194 -7.82 2.65 -15.57
C GLU A 194 -8.35 1.21 -15.61
N ARG A 195 -7.46 0.22 -15.78
CA ARG A 195 -7.83 -1.21 -15.89
C ARG A 195 -8.55 -1.73 -14.64
N TYR A 196 -8.18 -1.24 -13.46
CA TYR A 196 -8.70 -1.71 -12.17
C TYR A 196 -9.68 -0.73 -11.50
N GLY A 197 -10.07 0.36 -12.17
CA GLY A 197 -11.05 1.32 -11.64
C GLY A 197 -10.57 2.02 -10.36
N THR A 198 -9.29 2.38 -10.29
CA THR A 198 -8.68 3.10 -9.16
C THR A 198 -7.99 4.37 -9.64
N THR A 199 -7.23 5.04 -8.75
CA THR A 199 -6.49 6.26 -9.06
C THR A 199 -5.00 6.04 -8.86
N VAL A 200 -4.16 6.76 -9.61
CA VAL A 200 -2.70 6.76 -9.45
C VAL A 200 -2.31 7.13 -8.02
N ALA A 201 -3.01 8.10 -7.41
CA ALA A 201 -2.81 8.48 -6.02
C ALA A 201 -3.08 7.33 -5.04
N THR A 202 -4.13 6.54 -5.28
CA THR A 202 -4.43 5.36 -4.45
C THR A 202 -3.38 4.27 -4.64
N LEU A 203 -2.97 3.98 -5.88
CA LEU A 203 -1.93 2.98 -6.17
C LEU A 203 -0.60 3.34 -5.51
N ARG A 204 -0.16 4.60 -5.60
CA ARG A 204 1.07 5.06 -4.94
C ARG A 204 0.98 4.95 -3.42
N ARG A 205 -0.16 5.31 -2.83
CA ARG A 205 -0.37 5.24 -1.38
C ARG A 205 -0.23 3.83 -0.82
N ILE A 206 -0.73 2.82 -1.53
CA ILE A 206 -0.68 1.42 -1.08
C ILE A 206 0.63 0.72 -1.50
N ASN A 207 1.40 1.30 -2.42
CA ASN A 207 2.67 0.76 -2.91
C ASN A 207 3.82 1.74 -2.59
N PRO A 208 4.27 1.83 -1.32
CA PRO A 208 5.32 2.77 -0.92
C PRO A 208 6.66 2.56 -1.64
N GLN A 209 6.93 1.36 -2.15
CA GLN A 209 8.10 1.08 -3.00
C GLN A 209 8.09 1.87 -4.32
N LEU A 210 6.92 2.33 -4.77
CA LEU A 210 6.78 3.18 -5.96
C LEU A 210 6.93 4.68 -5.65
N GLU A 211 7.10 5.06 -4.37
CA GLU A 211 7.32 6.44 -3.92
C GLU A 211 8.80 6.88 -3.98
N SER A 212 9.63 6.14 -4.72
CA SER A 212 11.02 6.55 -5.00
C SER A 212 11.08 7.98 -5.55
N THR A 213 12.16 8.69 -5.25
CA THR A 213 12.41 10.07 -5.72
C THR A 213 13.60 10.10 -6.66
N GLN A 214 13.61 11.08 -7.56
CA GLN A 214 14.72 11.40 -8.44
C GLN A 214 15.01 12.90 -8.40
N THR A 215 16.26 13.27 -8.63
CA THR A 215 16.69 14.68 -8.67
C THR A 215 16.57 15.22 -10.09
N ILE A 216 15.95 16.39 -10.22
CA ILE A 216 15.93 17.18 -11.45
C ILE A 216 16.61 18.53 -11.22
N THR A 217 16.98 19.20 -12.31
CA THR A 217 17.44 20.59 -12.29
C THR A 217 16.37 21.47 -12.91
N ALA A 218 15.88 22.47 -12.17
CA ALA A 218 14.89 23.42 -12.65
C ALA A 218 15.45 24.23 -13.82
N VAL A 219 14.63 24.42 -14.85
CA VAL A 219 14.96 25.23 -16.03
C VAL A 219 14.12 26.51 -16.06
N GLU A 220 14.51 27.45 -16.92
CA GLU A 220 13.77 28.70 -17.09
C GLU A 220 12.31 28.42 -17.49
N GLY A 221 11.36 29.05 -16.80
CA GLY A 221 9.93 28.84 -16.99
C GLY A 221 9.31 27.72 -16.14
N ASP A 222 10.09 26.96 -15.38
CA ASP A 222 9.54 25.99 -14.43
C ASP A 222 8.80 26.73 -13.29
N SER A 223 7.58 26.30 -12.99
CA SER A 223 6.80 26.68 -11.81
C SER A 223 6.30 25.43 -11.09
N LEU A 224 5.73 25.57 -9.89
CA LEU A 224 5.15 24.43 -9.16
C LEU A 224 4.09 23.70 -9.98
N ALA A 225 3.18 24.42 -10.65
CA ALA A 225 2.16 23.83 -11.52
C ALA A 225 2.77 23.07 -12.70
N VAL A 226 3.77 23.66 -13.36
CA VAL A 226 4.46 23.04 -14.52
C VAL A 226 5.17 21.77 -14.08
N LEU A 227 5.94 21.82 -12.98
CA LEU A 227 6.63 20.67 -12.43
C LEU A 227 5.66 19.59 -11.96
N ALA A 228 4.57 19.96 -11.29
CA ALA A 228 3.56 19.03 -10.82
C ALA A 228 2.90 18.29 -12.00
N GLY A 229 2.53 19.02 -13.05
CA GLY A 229 1.97 18.46 -14.28
C GLY A 229 2.97 17.55 -15.00
N ARG A 230 4.19 18.05 -15.25
CA ARG A 230 5.27 17.31 -15.94
C ARG A 230 5.63 16.02 -15.21
N HIS A 231 5.67 16.06 -13.89
CA HIS A 231 6.05 14.91 -13.06
C HIS A 231 4.86 14.08 -12.53
N GLY A 232 3.64 14.37 -13.01
CA GLY A 232 2.44 13.64 -12.64
C GLY A 232 2.25 13.50 -11.12
N THR A 233 2.36 14.63 -10.43
CA THR A 233 2.30 14.75 -8.98
C THR A 233 1.48 15.98 -8.59
N THR A 234 1.34 16.25 -7.29
CA THR A 234 0.67 17.44 -6.78
C THR A 234 1.68 18.48 -6.29
N GLU A 235 1.29 19.75 -6.31
CA GLU A 235 2.10 20.83 -5.73
C GLU A 235 2.41 20.57 -4.25
N THR A 236 1.43 20.03 -3.51
CA THR A 236 1.60 19.66 -2.09
C THR A 236 2.67 18.58 -1.91
N LYS A 237 2.69 17.55 -2.77
CA LYS A 237 3.72 16.51 -2.72
C LYS A 237 5.09 17.07 -3.10
N LEU A 238 5.19 17.92 -4.12
CA LEU A 238 6.44 18.59 -4.47
C LEU A 238 6.99 19.44 -3.32
N ARG A 239 6.14 20.20 -2.63
CA ARG A 239 6.55 20.94 -1.42
C ARG A 239 7.01 20.00 -0.30
N SER A 240 6.33 18.88 -0.07
CA SER A 240 6.75 17.93 0.96
C SER A 240 8.11 17.29 0.66
N LEU A 241 8.43 17.09 -0.62
CA LEU A 241 9.71 16.53 -1.06
C LEU A 241 10.85 17.56 -1.02
N ASN A 242 10.51 18.85 -1.12
CA ASN A 242 11.47 19.94 -1.25
C ASN A 242 11.20 21.03 -0.22
N PRO A 243 11.85 20.99 0.96
CA PRO A 243 11.66 21.99 2.01
C PRO A 243 11.94 23.43 1.55
N VAL A 244 12.83 23.63 0.57
CA VAL A 244 13.08 24.95 -0.03
C VAL A 244 11.82 25.58 -0.64
N LEU A 245 10.89 24.76 -1.15
CA LEU A 245 9.62 25.22 -1.73
C LEU A 245 8.56 25.57 -0.66
N GLN A 246 8.87 25.40 0.63
CA GLN A 246 8.00 25.77 1.76
C GLN A 246 8.39 27.11 2.39
N GLN A 247 9.29 27.86 1.76
CA GLN A 247 9.63 29.21 2.22
C GLN A 247 8.40 30.12 2.18
N SER A 248 8.27 30.96 3.20
CA SER A 248 7.23 31.95 3.32
C SER A 248 7.78 33.36 3.52
N GLU A 249 6.97 34.33 3.15
CA GLU A 249 7.19 35.76 3.36
C GLU A 249 6.09 36.32 4.28
N ALA A 250 6.44 37.30 5.09
CA ALA A 250 5.48 37.95 5.98
C ALA A 250 4.68 39.02 5.22
N TYR A 251 3.36 38.95 5.34
CA TYR A 251 2.41 39.95 4.85
C TYR A 251 1.66 40.54 6.04
N VAL A 252 1.68 41.87 6.17
CA VAL A 252 0.95 42.57 7.23
C VAL A 252 -0.42 42.97 6.70
N THR A 253 -1.47 42.51 7.35
CA THR A 253 -2.85 42.78 6.91
C THR A 253 -3.23 44.25 7.05
N ALA A 254 -3.88 44.78 6.02
CA ALA A 254 -4.51 46.09 6.05
C ALA A 254 -5.88 46.05 6.76
N GLU A 255 -6.41 47.22 7.08
CA GLU A 255 -7.76 47.32 7.67
C GLU A 255 -8.82 46.80 6.69
N GLY A 256 -9.63 45.83 7.15
CA GLY A 256 -10.67 45.19 6.34
C GLY A 256 -10.21 43.97 5.53
N ASP A 257 -8.93 43.60 5.59
CA ASP A 257 -8.45 42.36 4.95
C ASP A 257 -9.13 41.13 5.54
N THR A 258 -9.58 40.23 4.67
CA THR A 258 -10.11 38.91 5.04
C THR A 258 -9.19 37.84 4.45
N LEU A 259 -9.24 36.61 4.98
CA LEU A 259 -8.48 35.50 4.37
C LEU A 259 -8.85 35.30 2.90
N SER A 260 -10.13 35.47 2.54
CA SER A 260 -10.62 35.36 1.16
C SER A 260 -10.13 36.47 0.24
N SER A 261 -10.11 37.73 0.70
CA SER A 261 -9.59 38.85 -0.10
C SER A 261 -8.09 38.73 -0.32
N VAL A 262 -7.32 38.43 0.74
CA VAL A 262 -5.87 38.24 0.65
C VAL A 262 -5.53 37.05 -0.24
N ALA A 263 -6.21 35.91 -0.09
CA ALA A 263 -5.98 34.74 -0.93
C ALA A 263 -6.24 35.04 -2.42
N ALA A 264 -7.33 35.75 -2.72
CA ALA A 264 -7.69 36.13 -4.08
C ALA A 264 -6.67 37.11 -4.70
N GLU A 265 -6.31 38.17 -3.98
CA GLU A 265 -5.34 39.17 -4.43
C GLU A 265 -3.97 38.55 -4.69
N GLN A 266 -3.56 37.63 -3.81
CA GLN A 266 -2.27 36.96 -3.89
C GLN A 266 -2.28 35.76 -4.85
N ASN A 267 -3.42 35.44 -5.48
CA ASN A 267 -3.61 34.26 -6.34
C ASN A 267 -3.20 32.93 -5.66
N ILE A 268 -3.61 32.76 -4.41
CA ILE A 268 -3.33 31.58 -3.58
C ILE A 268 -4.66 30.92 -3.20
N SER A 269 -4.71 29.60 -3.11
CA SER A 269 -5.91 28.92 -2.61
C SER A 269 -6.07 29.14 -1.11
N LEU A 270 -7.32 29.25 -0.62
CA LEU A 270 -7.58 29.36 0.83
C LEU A 270 -7.00 28.20 1.63
N SER A 271 -7.00 27.00 1.04
CA SER A 271 -6.38 25.81 1.64
C SER A 271 -4.86 25.96 1.81
N LEU A 272 -4.17 26.53 0.81
CA LEU A 272 -2.73 26.77 0.87
C LEU A 272 -2.40 27.90 1.85
N LEU A 273 -3.18 28.97 1.87
CA LEU A 273 -3.01 30.05 2.86
C LEU A 273 -3.13 29.52 4.29
N ARG A 274 -4.15 28.71 4.58
CA ARG A 274 -4.33 28.07 5.89
C ARG A 274 -3.24 27.06 6.24
N GLN A 275 -2.66 26.38 5.24
CA GLN A 275 -1.54 25.47 5.47
C GLN A 275 -0.32 26.20 6.04
N PHE A 276 -0.08 27.43 5.62
CA PHE A 276 1.02 28.27 6.11
C PHE A 276 0.69 29.03 7.41
N ASN A 277 -0.60 29.16 7.75
CA ASN A 277 -1.10 29.89 8.92
C ASN A 277 -2.06 28.98 9.73
N PRO A 278 -1.54 27.89 10.34
CA PRO A 278 -2.37 26.88 11.00
C PRO A 278 -3.21 27.44 12.16
N GLU A 279 -2.75 28.49 12.83
CA GLU A 279 -3.47 29.22 13.88
C GLU A 279 -4.75 29.90 13.38
N LEU A 280 -4.85 30.17 12.08
CA LEU A 280 -6.04 30.76 11.43
C LEU A 280 -6.92 29.72 10.73
N SER A 281 -6.66 28.42 10.94
CA SER A 281 -7.41 27.34 10.28
C SER A 281 -8.92 27.37 10.60
N SER A 282 -9.28 27.74 11.83
CA SER A 282 -10.68 27.89 12.27
C SER A 282 -11.26 29.28 11.99
N TRP A 283 -10.46 30.26 11.56
CA TRP A 283 -10.93 31.62 11.30
C TRP A 283 -11.83 31.67 10.05
N PRO A 284 -13.01 32.32 10.11
CA PRO A 284 -13.91 32.42 8.96
C PRO A 284 -13.26 33.16 7.78
N SER A 285 -13.43 32.64 6.56
CA SER A 285 -12.72 33.20 5.39
C SER A 285 -13.15 34.63 5.01
N THR A 286 -14.36 35.02 5.40
CA THR A 286 -14.98 36.31 5.07
C THR A 286 -14.97 37.31 6.22
N GLU A 287 -14.48 36.92 7.40
CA GLU A 287 -14.41 37.82 8.56
C GLU A 287 -13.11 38.63 8.52
N PRO A 288 -13.16 39.95 8.78
CA PRO A 288 -11.97 40.79 8.76
C PRO A 288 -10.97 40.33 9.81
N LEU A 289 -9.71 40.24 9.40
CA LEU A 289 -8.60 39.91 10.27
C LEU A 289 -8.30 41.10 11.20
N PRO A 290 -7.81 40.85 12.42
CA PRO A 290 -7.32 41.92 13.28
C PRO A 290 -6.27 42.77 12.56
N ALA A 291 -6.34 44.09 12.71
CA ALA A 291 -5.40 45.00 12.06
C ALA A 291 -3.95 44.71 12.53
N GLY A 292 -3.00 44.64 11.58
CA GLY A 292 -1.61 44.33 11.86
C GLY A 292 -1.31 42.84 12.07
N THR A 293 -2.25 41.94 11.74
CA THR A 293 -1.99 40.49 11.74
C THR A 293 -0.91 40.20 10.70
N THR A 294 0.08 39.40 11.08
CA THR A 294 1.12 38.93 10.15
C THR A 294 0.71 37.58 9.59
N LEU A 295 0.44 37.54 8.28
CA LEU A 295 0.19 36.32 7.52
C LEU A 295 1.49 35.83 6.88
N LEU A 296 1.72 34.53 6.94
CA LEU A 296 2.78 33.85 6.20
C LEU A 296 2.26 33.45 4.81
N LEU A 297 2.79 34.07 3.76
CA LEU A 297 2.46 33.75 2.38
C LEU A 297 3.56 32.86 1.76
N PRO A 298 3.24 31.82 0.99
CA PRO A 298 4.25 31.04 0.27
C PRO A 298 4.99 31.88 -0.78
N VAL A 299 6.34 31.83 -0.75
CA VAL A 299 7.21 32.47 -1.75
C VAL A 299 7.00 31.83 -3.12
N TYR A 300 7.11 30.50 -3.20
CA TYR A 300 6.85 29.76 -4.42
C TYR A 300 5.36 29.46 -4.51
N ARG A 301 4.63 30.11 -5.42
CA ARG A 301 3.19 29.86 -5.67
C ARG A 301 3.03 28.96 -6.90
N SER A 302 1.79 28.60 -7.24
CA SER A 302 1.48 27.69 -8.35
C SER A 302 2.17 28.12 -9.67
N THR A 303 2.15 29.41 -9.96
CA THR A 303 2.70 30.01 -11.19
C THR A 303 4.01 30.79 -10.97
N THR A 304 4.50 30.91 -9.74
CA THR A 304 5.77 31.62 -9.49
C THR A 304 6.92 30.86 -10.15
N PRO A 305 7.76 31.52 -10.97
CA PRO A 305 8.93 30.90 -11.54
C PRO A 305 9.91 30.43 -10.46
N ILE A 306 10.38 29.20 -10.59
CA ILE A 306 11.42 28.64 -9.76
C ILE A 306 12.78 29.01 -10.39
N PRO A 307 13.78 29.45 -9.59
CA PRO A 307 15.10 29.79 -10.10
C PRO A 307 15.74 28.64 -10.89
N ALA A 308 16.24 28.96 -12.08
CA ALA A 308 16.96 28.00 -12.91
C ALA A 308 18.23 27.50 -12.18
N GLY A 309 18.55 26.23 -12.35
CA GLY A 309 19.69 25.58 -11.69
C GLY A 309 19.37 25.02 -10.29
N MET A 310 18.18 25.29 -9.74
CA MET A 310 17.76 24.70 -8.47
C MET A 310 17.56 23.19 -8.62
N GLN A 311 18.20 22.39 -7.76
CA GLN A 311 17.98 20.96 -7.71
C GLN A 311 16.74 20.63 -6.89
N LEU A 312 15.82 19.85 -7.46
CA LEU A 312 14.57 19.47 -6.83
C LEU A 312 14.35 17.96 -6.90
N LEU A 313 13.77 17.40 -5.85
CA LEU A 313 13.29 16.03 -5.79
C LEU A 313 11.88 15.93 -6.35
N VAL A 314 11.68 15.01 -7.29
CA VAL A 314 10.37 14.67 -7.87
C VAL A 314 10.15 13.16 -7.78
N PRO A 315 8.91 12.66 -7.92
CA PRO A 315 8.68 11.23 -7.99
C PRO A 315 9.48 10.56 -9.11
N GLY A 316 10.08 9.40 -8.81
CA GLY A 316 10.87 8.59 -9.73
C GLY A 316 10.01 7.91 -10.80
N TYR A 317 8.83 7.42 -10.42
CA TYR A 317 7.87 6.83 -11.36
C TYR A 317 6.77 7.82 -11.71
N LEU A 318 6.73 8.29 -12.96
CA LEU A 318 5.63 9.09 -13.48
C LEU A 318 4.40 8.19 -13.69
N PRO A 319 3.18 8.77 -13.75
CA PRO A 319 1.99 8.00 -14.09
C PRO A 319 2.11 7.19 -15.38
N SER A 320 2.85 7.72 -16.37
CA SER A 320 3.11 7.11 -17.68
C SER A 320 4.44 6.36 -17.78
N THR A 321 5.30 6.38 -16.75
CA THR A 321 6.57 5.65 -16.78
C THR A 321 6.28 4.13 -16.75
N PRO A 322 6.89 3.33 -17.65
CA PRO A 322 6.83 1.88 -17.55
C PRO A 322 7.40 1.42 -16.20
N LEU A 323 6.62 0.63 -15.48
CA LEU A 323 7.05 0.02 -14.23
C LEU A 323 7.99 -1.16 -14.52
N PRO A 324 8.90 -1.51 -13.60
CA PRO A 324 9.80 -2.65 -13.76
C PRO A 324 8.99 -3.94 -13.95
N ALA A 325 9.14 -4.57 -15.12
CA ALA A 325 8.48 -5.83 -15.42
C ALA A 325 9.05 -6.96 -14.54
N GLY A 326 8.19 -7.88 -14.10
CA GLY A 326 8.60 -8.95 -13.18
C GLY A 326 8.66 -8.52 -11.71
N GLU A 327 8.19 -7.33 -11.38
CA GLU A 327 7.87 -6.91 -10.01
C GLU A 327 6.38 -7.14 -9.72
N TRP A 328 5.96 -7.08 -8.44
CA TRP A 328 4.54 -7.03 -8.10
C TRP A 328 4.15 -5.75 -7.38
N ILE A 329 2.87 -5.43 -7.45
CA ILE A 329 2.25 -4.33 -6.72
C ILE A 329 0.94 -4.79 -6.08
N ASP A 330 0.56 -4.14 -4.99
CA ASP A 330 -0.73 -4.29 -4.36
C ASP A 330 -1.80 -3.49 -5.11
N LEU A 331 -2.99 -4.07 -5.18
CA LEU A 331 -4.19 -3.47 -5.73
C LEU A 331 -5.18 -3.17 -4.59
N PRO A 332 -5.91 -2.05 -4.66
CA PRO A 332 -6.93 -1.75 -3.67
C PRO A 332 -8.10 -2.73 -3.80
N ALA A 333 -8.86 -2.90 -2.70
CA ALA A 333 -10.13 -3.61 -2.73
C ALA A 333 -11.04 -3.06 -3.84
N ARG A 334 -11.71 -3.97 -4.56
CA ARG A 334 -12.66 -3.56 -5.60
C ARG A 334 -13.85 -2.90 -4.92
N ARG A 335 -14.13 -1.65 -5.27
CA ARG A 335 -15.40 -1.03 -4.88
C ARG A 335 -16.52 -1.86 -5.50
N SER A 336 -17.44 -2.37 -4.68
CA SER A 336 -18.70 -2.88 -5.18
C SER A 336 -19.37 -1.76 -5.97
N ALA A 337 -19.91 -2.10 -7.15
CA ALA A 337 -20.84 -1.18 -7.81
C ALA A 337 -21.96 -0.88 -6.81
N PRO A 338 -22.46 0.38 -6.74
CA PRO A 338 -23.69 0.62 -6.00
C PRO A 338 -24.72 -0.37 -6.54
N VAL A 339 -25.36 -1.12 -5.64
CA VAL A 339 -26.51 -1.95 -5.97
C VAL A 339 -27.46 -1.02 -6.72
N LEU A 340 -27.72 -1.30 -8.00
CA LEU A 340 -28.82 -0.67 -8.69
C LEU A 340 -30.06 -1.06 -7.89
N GLU A 341 -30.59 -0.14 -7.09
CA GLU A 341 -31.90 -0.32 -6.49
C GLU A 341 -32.85 -0.65 -7.64
N GLU A 342 -33.34 -1.89 -7.66
CA GLU A 342 -34.38 -2.31 -8.58
C GLU A 342 -35.53 -1.32 -8.39
N LEU A 343 -35.77 -0.52 -9.43
CA LEU A 343 -36.95 0.34 -9.48
C LEU A 343 -38.16 -0.57 -9.23
N PRO A 344 -39.00 -0.27 -8.22
CA PRO A 344 -40.14 -1.11 -7.93
C PRO A 344 -41.00 -1.19 -9.18
N GLU A 345 -41.30 -2.42 -9.61
CA GLU A 345 -42.23 -2.70 -10.68
C GLU A 345 -43.52 -1.92 -10.43
N GLN A 346 -43.73 -0.85 -11.20
CA GLN A 346 -45.02 -0.20 -11.25
C GLN A 346 -45.94 -1.14 -12.02
N GLY A 347 -46.77 -1.87 -11.27
CA GLY A 347 -47.85 -2.68 -11.80
C GLY A 347 -48.78 -1.82 -12.66
N PHE A 348 -49.07 -2.32 -13.86
CA PHE A 348 -50.09 -1.82 -14.76
C PHE A 348 -51.50 -2.18 -14.31
#